data_AF-A0A819M179-F1
#
_entry.id   AF-A0A819M179-F1
#
_cell.length_a   1.000
_cell.length_b   1.000
_cell.length_c   1.000
_cell.angle_alpha   90.00
_cell.angle_beta   90.00
_cell.angle_gamma   90.00
#
_symmetry.space_group_name_H-M   'P 1'
#
loop_
_entity.id
_entity.type
_entity.pdbx_description
1 polymer ?
#
loop_
_entity_poly.entity_id
_entity_poly.type
_entity_poly.pdbx_seq_one_letter_code
_entity_poly.pdbx_strand_id
1 'polypeptide(L)'
;MSLLFISARRTFQSSFVSQRFLLHTSRFLSTENATDINQFKKQDLKGDYPSSRPRRQYRYYLLSIAAGALIGAAYTFRQSKKYEGLMPEYISNPELLERQAMEARPLPPPVTKHVTFDKPPREIFPFKLTLYQYITCPFCCKVRAYLNYNRIPYDIVEVNSVMRSETKWSIYNKVPIVVLENEQIQLNDSSMIISSIESYLRMPTKTFKNLSKLYQSIIEKDDKGKLSFNYPNKYFLVEPLLNDRIDPTKQVQTEKTKHDAIDNKIQPIENTQPSKSFFAKLFSKSKPNNEQGLINIGSENVTNNETTSKTSYIKSSEQYKLERQWREWVDTKFVHTLSPNIYCTLKQSLNTFLWFSKAGDWEQIFPWYQRWIIVYVGAIVMRVVAERLKKKYNLNNNVRLSLYECANEWVKAVGNKDFLGGSEPNLADLNVYGVLTAIQGCEAFQDLMNNTKIQPWFERMKHKVEPHY
;
A
#
# COMPACT_ATOMS: atom_id res chain seq x y z
N MET A 1 -30.84 27.68 6.07
CA MET A 1 -29.72 28.66 5.92
C MET A 1 -29.79 29.27 4.52
N SER A 2 -30.87 29.99 4.19
CA SER A 2 -31.19 30.36 2.80
C SER A 2 -31.68 31.80 2.62
N LEU A 3 -31.54 32.67 3.63
CA LEU A 3 -31.99 34.08 3.55
C LEU A 3 -30.94 35.11 3.97
N LEU A 4 -29.68 34.72 4.18
CA LEU A 4 -28.58 35.66 4.52
C LEU A 4 -27.62 35.98 3.35
N PHE A 5 -27.89 35.50 2.13
CA PHE A 5 -26.96 35.66 0.99
C PHE A 5 -27.37 36.67 -0.09
N ILE A 6 -28.47 37.42 0.07
CA ILE A 6 -28.90 38.39 -0.95
C ILE A 6 -28.31 39.80 -0.72
N SER A 7 -27.72 40.08 0.46
CA SER A 7 -27.11 41.39 0.75
C SER A 7 -25.62 41.52 0.32
N ALA A 8 -24.92 40.41 0.07
CA ALA A 8 -23.47 40.45 -0.21
C ALA A 8 -23.09 40.51 -1.70
N ARG A 9 -24.05 40.74 -2.61
CA ARG A 9 -23.82 40.73 -4.06
C ARG A 9 -23.59 42.11 -4.69
N ARG A 10 -23.53 43.19 -3.89
CA ARG A 10 -23.36 44.58 -4.38
C ARG A 10 -22.11 45.33 -3.91
N THR A 11 -21.16 44.68 -3.24
CA THR A 11 -19.94 45.35 -2.72
C THR A 11 -18.69 44.50 -2.92
N PHE A 12 -18.44 44.06 -4.16
CA PHE A 12 -17.14 43.50 -4.55
C PHE A 12 -16.62 44.16 -5.82
N GLN A 13 -16.37 45.45 -5.71
CA GLN A 13 -15.53 46.22 -6.62
C GLN A 13 -14.63 47.11 -5.74
N SER A 14 -13.48 46.58 -5.31
CA SER A 14 -12.27 47.38 -5.05
C SER A 14 -11.05 46.48 -4.80
N SER A 15 -10.17 46.51 -5.78
CA SER A 15 -8.83 45.95 -5.80
C SER A 15 -7.88 46.81 -4.97
N PHE A 16 -7.68 46.53 -3.67
CA PHE A 16 -6.58 47.18 -2.91
C PHE A 16 -5.99 46.33 -1.77
N VAL A 17 -6.66 45.26 -1.33
CA VAL A 17 -6.17 44.42 -0.22
C VAL A 17 -5.16 43.34 -0.67
N SER A 18 -5.26 42.88 -1.92
CA SER A 18 -4.40 41.80 -2.44
C SER A 18 -2.94 42.23 -2.67
N GLN A 19 -2.67 43.49 -3.05
CA GLN A 19 -1.30 43.95 -3.32
C GLN A 19 -0.51 44.22 -2.04
N ARG A 20 -1.16 44.70 -0.97
CA ARG A 20 -0.50 45.01 0.30
C ARG A 20 -0.06 43.75 1.06
N PHE A 21 -0.79 42.65 0.92
CA PHE A 21 -0.43 41.36 1.51
C PHE A 21 0.75 40.70 0.76
N LEU A 22 0.75 40.76 -0.58
CA LEU A 22 1.84 40.24 -1.41
C LEU A 22 3.18 40.97 -1.18
N LEU A 23 3.15 42.30 -0.98
CA LEU A 23 4.33 43.09 -0.65
C LEU A 23 4.89 42.81 0.76
N HIS A 24 4.02 42.45 1.71
CA HIS A 24 4.47 42.12 3.07
C HIS A 24 5.07 40.72 3.16
N THR A 25 4.59 39.78 2.33
CA THR A 25 5.18 38.44 2.22
C THR A 25 6.51 38.44 1.48
N SER A 26 6.70 39.32 0.47
CA SER A 26 7.98 39.40 -0.25
C SER A 26 9.10 39.99 0.61
N ARG A 27 8.80 41.02 1.44
CA ARG A 27 9.77 41.60 2.39
C ARG A 27 10.17 40.66 3.52
N PHE A 28 9.27 39.79 3.97
CA PHE A 28 9.57 38.82 5.04
C PHE A 28 10.44 37.66 4.53
N LEU A 29 10.39 37.38 3.23
CA LEU A 29 11.21 36.34 2.59
C LEU A 29 12.59 36.84 2.12
N SER A 30 12.86 38.16 2.20
CA SER A 30 14.11 38.77 1.70
C SER A 30 15.10 39.18 2.78
N THR A 31 14.81 38.96 4.07
CA THR A 31 15.72 39.35 5.17
C THR A 31 16.15 38.13 5.98
N GLU A 32 16.88 37.23 5.34
CA GLU A 32 17.87 36.39 6.01
C GLU A 32 19.25 36.86 5.54
N ASN A 33 19.80 37.85 6.23
CA ASN A 33 21.25 38.05 6.30
C ASN A 33 21.59 38.35 7.75
N ALA A 34 22.32 37.41 8.35
CA ALA A 34 22.79 37.47 9.71
C ALA A 34 24.04 38.34 9.80
N THR A 35 23.92 39.53 10.39
CA THR A 35 24.97 40.26 11.15
C THR A 35 24.32 41.50 11.73
N ASP A 36 24.07 41.51 13.05
CA ASP A 36 23.96 42.69 13.95
C ASP A 36 22.95 42.49 15.10
N ILE A 37 23.18 41.45 15.91
CA ILE A 37 22.40 41.24 17.15
C ILE A 37 23.13 41.75 18.40
N ASN A 38 24.36 42.26 18.30
CA ASN A 38 25.19 42.57 19.47
C ASN A 38 25.47 44.05 19.75
N GLN A 39 24.82 45.02 19.09
CA GLN A 39 25.13 46.45 19.29
C GLN A 39 24.02 47.32 19.90
N PHE A 40 22.89 46.74 20.33
CA PHE A 40 21.81 47.51 20.98
C PHE A 40 21.55 47.06 22.42
N LYS A 41 22.59 47.01 23.25
CA LYS A 41 22.44 46.93 24.71
C LYS A 41 23.16 48.11 25.38
N LYS A 42 22.35 48.91 26.07
CA LYS A 42 22.68 50.05 26.96
C LYS A 42 23.05 51.36 26.27
N GLN A 43 22.02 52.18 26.01
CA GLN A 43 22.01 53.58 26.44
C GLN A 43 20.56 54.08 26.50
N ASP A 44 20.35 55.02 27.42
CA ASP A 44 19.10 55.37 28.07
C ASP A 44 17.92 55.73 27.17
N LEU A 45 16.71 55.51 27.67
CA LEU A 45 15.64 56.50 27.67
C LEU A 45 14.59 56.09 28.72
N LYS A 46 14.68 56.72 29.89
CA LYS A 46 13.54 56.88 30.80
C LYS A 46 12.43 57.57 30.02
N GLY A 47 11.37 56.83 29.73
CA GLY A 47 10.14 57.36 29.15
C GLY A 47 8.98 56.54 29.72
N ASP A 48 7.99 57.25 30.26
CA ASP A 48 6.74 56.68 30.75
C ASP A 48 6.15 55.68 29.75
N TYR A 49 5.99 54.42 30.15
CA TYR A 49 5.20 53.46 29.39
C TYR A 49 3.74 53.57 29.83
N PRO A 50 2.81 54.02 28.96
CA PRO A 50 1.40 53.83 29.24
C PRO A 50 1.10 52.33 29.17
N SER A 51 0.46 51.80 30.21
CA SER A 51 -0.05 50.43 30.29
C SER A 51 -1.19 50.19 29.29
N SER A 52 -0.84 50.10 28.00
CA SER A 52 -1.80 49.83 26.94
C SER A 52 -2.00 48.32 26.76
N ARG A 53 -3.15 47.83 27.26
CA ARG A 53 -3.67 46.47 27.04
C ARG A 53 -3.70 46.16 25.52
N PRO A 54 -3.36 44.94 25.07
CA PRO A 54 -3.28 44.66 23.64
C PRO A 54 -4.66 44.70 22.96
N ARG A 55 -4.64 45.30 21.77
CA ARG A 55 -5.77 45.73 20.93
C ARG A 55 -6.69 44.58 20.50
N ARG A 56 -8.00 44.90 20.41
CA ARG A 56 -9.18 44.09 20.02
C ARG A 56 -8.96 42.98 18.96
N GLN A 57 -8.04 43.17 18.01
CA GLN A 57 -7.67 42.17 17.00
C GLN A 57 -7.05 40.89 17.60
N TYR A 58 -6.24 40.99 18.64
CA TYR A 58 -5.64 39.83 19.31
C TYR A 58 -6.70 38.97 20.04
N ARG A 59 -7.78 39.61 20.51
CA ARG A 59 -8.92 38.90 21.12
C ARG A 59 -9.66 38.05 20.10
N TYR A 60 -9.87 38.55 18.88
CA TYR A 60 -10.48 37.75 17.80
C TYR A 60 -9.59 36.58 17.38
N TYR A 61 -8.27 36.78 17.35
CA TYR A 61 -7.32 35.70 17.08
C TYR A 61 -7.37 34.61 18.16
N LEU A 62 -7.32 35.00 19.45
CA LEU A 62 -7.44 34.06 20.57
C LEU A 62 -8.79 33.34 20.59
N LEU A 63 -9.89 34.04 20.31
CA LEU A 63 -11.22 33.43 20.18
C LEU A 63 -11.28 32.42 19.04
N SER A 64 -10.64 32.71 17.90
CA SER A 64 -10.59 31.78 16.77
C SER A 64 -9.78 30.51 17.08
N ILE A 65 -8.65 30.64 17.80
CA ILE A 65 -7.86 29.49 18.27
C ILE A 65 -8.67 28.65 19.26
N ALA A 66 -9.31 29.29 20.24
CA ALA A 66 -10.12 28.61 21.24
C ALA A 66 -11.31 27.87 20.60
N ALA A 67 -12.00 28.50 19.65
CA ALA A 67 -13.08 27.87 18.90
C ALA A 67 -12.59 26.67 18.07
N GLY A 68 -11.46 26.81 17.38
CA GLY A 68 -10.83 25.71 16.64
C GLY A 68 -10.44 24.54 17.54
N ALA A 69 -9.88 24.82 18.72
CA ALA A 69 -9.51 23.80 19.71
C ALA A 69 -10.75 23.06 20.26
N LEU A 70 -11.84 23.78 20.56
CA LEU A 70 -13.09 23.18 21.04
C LEU A 70 -13.75 22.29 19.98
N ILE A 71 -13.81 22.75 18.73
CA ILE A 71 -14.33 21.95 17.60
C ILE A 71 -13.47 20.71 17.40
N GLY A 72 -12.15 20.86 17.45
CA GLY A 72 -11.20 19.75 17.38
C GLY A 72 -11.43 18.72 18.50
N ALA A 73 -11.56 19.16 19.74
CA ALA A 73 -11.80 18.30 20.90
C ALA A 73 -13.15 17.57 20.81
N ALA A 74 -14.21 18.28 20.43
CA ALA A 74 -15.54 17.69 20.22
C ALA A 74 -15.53 16.63 19.11
N TYR A 75 -14.83 16.88 18.01
CA TYR A 75 -14.66 15.92 16.92
C TYR A 75 -13.90 14.67 17.38
N THR A 76 -12.79 14.83 18.11
CA THR A 76 -12.02 13.69 18.64
C THR A 76 -12.81 12.88 19.65
N PHE A 77 -13.60 13.54 20.51
CA PHE A 77 -14.45 12.87 21.49
C PHE A 77 -15.59 12.09 20.82
N ARG A 78 -16.27 12.68 19.84
CA ARG A 78 -17.31 12.00 19.05
C ARG A 78 -16.73 10.80 18.30
N GLN A 79 -15.54 10.94 17.73
CA GLN A 79 -14.87 9.85 17.04
C GLN A 79 -14.54 8.72 18.03
N SER A 80 -14.00 9.04 19.22
CA SER A 80 -13.71 8.07 20.28
C SER A 80 -14.95 7.27 20.70
N LYS A 81 -16.07 7.95 20.98
CA LYS A 81 -17.34 7.30 21.36
C LYS A 81 -17.92 6.39 20.28
N LYS A 82 -17.70 6.70 19.00
CA LYS A 82 -18.17 5.84 17.89
C LYS A 82 -17.49 4.48 17.91
N TYR A 83 -16.18 4.45 18.18
CA TYR A 83 -15.42 3.20 18.21
C TYR A 83 -15.69 2.41 19.50
N GLU A 84 -15.86 3.08 20.64
CA GLU A 84 -16.06 2.45 21.95
C GLU A 84 -17.17 1.39 21.98
N GLY A 85 -18.31 1.62 21.32
CA GLY A 85 -19.43 0.66 21.26
C GLY A 85 -19.25 -0.49 20.26
N LEU A 86 -18.41 -0.33 19.23
CA LEU A 86 -18.09 -1.38 18.24
C LEU A 86 -17.04 -2.38 18.76
N MET A 87 -16.31 -2.03 19.84
CA MET A 87 -15.14 -2.79 20.28
C MET A 87 -15.47 -4.16 20.90
N PRO A 88 -16.48 -4.32 21.78
CA PRO A 88 -16.77 -5.61 22.40
C PRO A 88 -17.25 -6.65 21.39
N GLU A 89 -18.02 -6.22 20.38
CA GLU A 89 -18.56 -7.08 19.32
C GLU A 89 -17.51 -7.48 18.27
N TYR A 90 -16.54 -6.59 17.99
CA TYR A 90 -15.44 -6.92 17.07
C TYR A 90 -14.47 -7.96 17.65
N ILE A 91 -14.18 -7.88 18.96
CA ILE A 91 -13.29 -8.83 19.64
C ILE A 91 -13.94 -10.22 19.74
N SER A 92 -15.27 -10.29 19.88
CA SER A 92 -15.98 -11.57 19.98
C SER A 92 -16.17 -12.27 18.64
N ASN A 93 -16.41 -11.53 17.54
CA ASN A 93 -16.57 -12.11 16.21
C ASN A 93 -16.12 -11.17 15.07
N PRO A 94 -14.82 -11.14 14.73
CA PRO A 94 -14.29 -10.24 13.71
C PRO A 94 -14.83 -10.54 12.31
N GLU A 95 -15.09 -11.81 11.97
CA GLU A 95 -15.65 -12.19 10.67
C GLU A 95 -17.05 -11.63 10.45
N LEU A 96 -17.87 -11.55 11.49
CA LEU A 96 -19.22 -11.00 11.39
C LEU A 96 -19.17 -9.51 11.05
N LEU A 97 -18.31 -8.74 11.73
CA LEU A 97 -18.19 -7.31 11.50
C LEU A 97 -17.59 -7.01 10.13
N GLU A 98 -16.65 -7.82 9.65
CA GLU A 98 -16.13 -7.72 8.28
C GLU A 98 -17.22 -7.97 7.24
N ARG A 99 -18.10 -8.95 7.46
CA ARG A 99 -19.27 -9.18 6.59
C ARG A 99 -20.23 -7.99 6.61
N GLN A 100 -20.58 -7.48 7.79
CA GLN A 100 -21.44 -6.30 7.92
C GLN A 100 -20.83 -5.06 7.25
N ALA A 101 -19.52 -4.86 7.38
CA ALA A 101 -18.80 -3.78 6.70
C ALA A 101 -18.89 -3.93 5.18
N MET A 102 -18.71 -5.15 4.65
CA MET A 102 -18.87 -5.45 3.23
C MET A 102 -20.30 -5.25 2.74
N GLU A 103 -21.31 -5.63 3.54
CA GLU A 103 -22.73 -5.39 3.24
C GLU A 103 -23.09 -3.90 3.24
N ALA A 104 -22.45 -3.10 4.10
CA ALA A 104 -22.65 -1.65 4.18
C ALA A 104 -21.90 -0.86 3.09
N ARG A 105 -21.08 -1.53 2.26
CA ARG A 105 -20.30 -0.88 1.21
C ARG A 105 -21.22 -0.37 0.09
N PRO A 106 -21.04 0.87 -0.40
CA PRO A 106 -21.83 1.38 -1.51
C PRO A 106 -21.56 0.59 -2.80
N LEU A 107 -22.64 0.17 -3.48
CA LEU A 107 -22.61 -0.52 -4.76
C LEU A 107 -23.40 0.27 -5.82
N PRO A 108 -22.86 0.47 -7.04
CA PRO A 108 -21.51 0.12 -7.47
C PRO A 108 -20.43 0.96 -6.75
N PRO A 109 -19.17 0.45 -6.61
CA PRO A 109 -18.10 1.25 -6.05
C PRO A 109 -17.86 2.51 -6.91
N PRO A 110 -17.52 3.67 -6.31
CA PRO A 110 -17.29 4.91 -7.04
C PRO A 110 -15.92 4.88 -7.73
N VAL A 111 -15.78 4.08 -8.78
CA VAL A 111 -14.53 3.88 -9.52
C VAL A 111 -14.14 5.18 -10.22
N THR A 112 -12.89 5.61 -10.00
CA THR A 112 -12.30 6.79 -10.64
C THR A 112 -11.46 6.41 -11.86
N LYS A 113 -10.88 5.22 -11.89
CA LYS A 113 -10.07 4.75 -13.02
C LYS A 113 -10.12 3.23 -13.17
N HIS A 114 -10.23 2.75 -14.39
CA HIS A 114 -10.04 1.34 -14.75
C HIS A 114 -8.60 1.15 -15.25
N VAL A 115 -7.89 0.15 -14.72
CA VAL A 115 -6.54 -0.20 -15.17
C VAL A 115 -6.58 -1.53 -15.90
N THR A 116 -6.30 -1.48 -17.20
CA THR A 116 -6.23 -2.62 -18.11
C THR A 116 -4.85 -2.69 -18.75
N PHE A 117 -4.54 -3.86 -19.33
CA PHE A 117 -3.23 -4.14 -19.94
C PHE A 117 -3.44 -4.76 -21.31
N ASP A 118 -2.68 -4.32 -22.31
CA ASP A 118 -2.74 -4.89 -23.67
C ASP A 118 -2.12 -6.28 -23.75
N LYS A 119 -1.10 -6.51 -22.92
CA LYS A 119 -0.45 -7.82 -22.79
C LYS A 119 -1.20 -8.69 -21.79
N PRO A 120 -1.27 -10.01 -22.02
CA PRO A 120 -1.94 -10.91 -21.08
C PRO A 120 -1.28 -10.88 -19.70
N PRO A 121 -2.04 -11.18 -18.63
CA PRO A 121 -1.53 -11.39 -17.28
C PRO A 121 -0.31 -12.31 -17.26
N ARG A 122 0.64 -12.06 -16.37
CA ARG A 122 1.77 -12.99 -16.19
C ARG A 122 1.29 -14.36 -15.69
N GLU A 123 0.30 -14.33 -14.82
CA GLU A 123 -0.38 -15.50 -14.25
C GLU A 123 -1.88 -15.24 -14.21
N ILE A 124 -2.69 -16.30 -14.34
CA ILE A 124 -4.16 -16.17 -14.35
C ILE A 124 -4.63 -15.81 -12.94
N PHE A 125 -5.25 -14.64 -12.80
CA PHE A 125 -5.92 -14.20 -11.58
C PHE A 125 -7.42 -14.00 -11.86
N PRO A 126 -8.30 -14.89 -11.39
CA PRO A 126 -9.70 -14.92 -11.81
C PRO A 126 -10.61 -13.93 -11.06
N PHE A 127 -10.06 -13.07 -10.21
CA PHE A 127 -10.84 -12.16 -9.37
C PHE A 127 -10.77 -10.72 -9.89
N LYS A 128 -11.93 -10.05 -9.95
CA LYS A 128 -12.00 -8.62 -10.19
C LYS A 128 -11.56 -7.87 -8.92
N LEU A 129 -10.60 -6.96 -9.07
CA LEU A 129 -10.01 -6.17 -7.99
C LEU A 129 -10.53 -4.72 -8.00
N THR A 130 -10.85 -4.20 -6.81
CA THR A 130 -11.05 -2.77 -6.57
C THR A 130 -10.05 -2.28 -5.52
N LEU A 131 -9.16 -1.38 -5.90
CA LEU A 131 -8.14 -0.76 -5.04
C LEU A 131 -8.59 0.62 -4.56
N TYR A 132 -8.83 0.74 -3.26
CA TYR A 132 -9.01 2.02 -2.57
C TYR A 132 -7.65 2.57 -2.15
N GLN A 133 -7.27 3.73 -2.67
CA GLN A 133 -5.92 4.27 -2.49
C GLN A 133 -5.86 5.78 -2.30
N TYR A 134 -4.67 6.24 -1.93
CA TYR A 134 -4.19 7.58 -2.27
C TYR A 134 -3.08 7.44 -3.32
N ILE A 135 -3.16 8.19 -4.42
CA ILE A 135 -2.23 8.03 -5.53
C ILE A 135 -0.77 8.25 -5.12
N THR A 136 -0.47 9.25 -4.29
CA THR A 136 0.91 9.58 -3.86
C THR A 136 1.33 8.87 -2.58
N CYS A 137 0.54 7.91 -2.07
CA CYS A 137 0.91 7.16 -0.87
C CYS A 137 1.89 6.02 -1.21
N PRO A 138 3.02 5.88 -0.50
CA PRO A 138 4.00 4.82 -0.76
C PRO A 138 3.41 3.42 -0.62
N PHE A 139 2.53 3.21 0.37
CA PHE A 139 1.87 1.91 0.56
C PHE A 139 0.93 1.53 -0.60
N CYS A 140 0.26 2.52 -1.19
CA CYS A 140 -0.60 2.31 -2.37
C CYS A 140 0.25 2.09 -3.63
N CYS A 141 1.32 2.86 -3.79
CA CYS A 141 2.26 2.70 -4.90
C CYS A 141 2.92 1.32 -4.92
N LYS A 142 3.21 0.71 -3.75
CA LYS A 142 3.66 -0.69 -3.65
C LYS A 142 2.66 -1.66 -4.28
N VAL A 143 1.39 -1.58 -3.89
CA VAL A 143 0.34 -2.47 -4.43
C VAL A 143 0.17 -2.25 -5.93
N ARG A 144 0.17 -1.00 -6.39
CA ARG A 144 0.12 -0.68 -7.83
C ARG A 144 1.33 -1.25 -8.59
N ALA A 145 2.54 -1.10 -8.07
CA ALA A 145 3.74 -1.65 -8.69
C ALA A 145 3.64 -3.17 -8.85
N TYR A 146 3.15 -3.87 -7.82
CA TYR A 146 2.92 -5.30 -7.87
C TYR A 146 1.84 -5.72 -8.89
N LEU A 147 0.68 -5.06 -8.88
CA LEU A 147 -0.42 -5.37 -9.81
C LEU A 147 -0.01 -5.08 -11.26
N ASN A 148 0.67 -3.97 -11.51
CA ASN A 148 1.14 -3.59 -12.84
C ASN A 148 2.18 -4.55 -13.39
N TYR A 149 3.15 -4.95 -12.55
CA TYR A 149 4.18 -5.91 -12.95
C TYR A 149 3.58 -7.26 -13.38
N ASN A 150 2.60 -7.75 -12.63
CA ASN A 150 1.89 -9.00 -12.92
C ASN A 150 0.78 -8.84 -13.97
N ARG A 151 0.50 -7.60 -14.40
CA ARG A 151 -0.55 -7.24 -15.37
C ARG A 151 -1.92 -7.75 -14.95
N ILE A 152 -2.23 -7.62 -13.67
CA ILE A 152 -3.53 -8.00 -13.10
C ILE A 152 -4.46 -6.79 -13.23
N PRO A 153 -5.55 -6.86 -14.01
CA PRO A 153 -6.48 -5.74 -14.15
C PRO A 153 -7.15 -5.36 -12.82
N TYR A 154 -7.34 -4.07 -12.58
CA TYR A 154 -7.98 -3.59 -11.36
C TYR A 154 -8.67 -2.23 -11.54
N ASP A 155 -9.72 -2.01 -10.77
CA ASP A 155 -10.41 -0.73 -10.65
C ASP A 155 -9.78 0.08 -9.51
N ILE A 156 -9.70 1.40 -9.66
CA ILE A 156 -9.20 2.33 -8.65
C ILE A 156 -10.38 3.13 -8.10
N VAL A 157 -10.46 3.22 -6.78
CA VAL A 157 -11.27 4.20 -6.07
C VAL A 157 -10.31 5.15 -5.34
N GLU A 158 -10.22 6.39 -5.81
CA GLU A 158 -9.39 7.40 -5.16
C GLU A 158 -10.09 7.91 -3.90
N VAL A 159 -9.46 7.71 -2.74
CA VAL A 159 -10.04 8.05 -1.45
C VAL A 159 -9.77 9.51 -1.13
N ASN A 160 -10.79 10.23 -0.66
CA ASN A 160 -10.61 11.59 -0.20
C ASN A 160 -9.77 11.61 1.10
N SER A 161 -8.57 12.19 1.07
CA SER A 161 -7.63 12.17 2.21
C SER A 161 -8.14 12.86 3.47
N VAL A 162 -9.11 13.79 3.32
CA VAL A 162 -9.71 14.57 4.41
C VAL A 162 -10.98 13.90 4.93
N MET A 163 -11.95 13.65 4.06
CA MET A 163 -13.27 13.14 4.46
C MET A 163 -13.35 11.62 4.53
N ARG A 164 -12.49 10.91 3.78
CA ARG A 164 -12.42 9.45 3.65
C ARG A 164 -13.79 8.79 3.44
N SER A 165 -14.68 9.45 2.71
CA SER A 165 -16.08 9.01 2.50
C SER A 165 -16.14 7.62 1.90
N GLU A 166 -15.22 7.33 0.99
CA GLU A 166 -15.17 6.14 0.15
C GLU A 166 -14.81 4.88 0.95
N THR A 167 -14.25 5.04 2.15
CA THR A 167 -13.83 3.93 3.03
C THR A 167 -14.55 3.92 4.38
N LYS A 168 -15.61 4.74 4.57
CA LYS A 168 -16.36 4.81 5.85
C LYS A 168 -17.08 3.53 6.24
N TRP A 169 -17.36 2.68 5.24
CA TRP A 169 -17.97 1.36 5.43
C TRP A 169 -17.01 0.35 6.06
N SER A 170 -15.70 0.56 5.91
CA SER A 170 -14.69 -0.33 6.49
C SER A 170 -14.30 0.07 7.91
N ILE A 171 -14.10 -0.94 8.77
CA ILE A 171 -13.53 -0.77 10.10
C ILE A 171 -12.03 -0.40 10.00
N TYR A 172 -11.36 -0.88 8.94
CA TYR A 172 -9.99 -0.55 8.65
C TYR A 172 -9.89 0.87 8.09
N ASN A 173 -9.26 1.76 8.85
CA ASN A 173 -9.26 3.21 8.58
C ASN A 173 -8.00 3.72 7.85
N LYS A 174 -7.25 2.81 7.22
CA LYS A 174 -6.04 3.10 6.44
C LYS A 174 -6.22 2.64 4.99
N VAL A 175 -5.34 3.11 4.12
CA VAL A 175 -5.23 2.66 2.72
C VAL A 175 -3.80 2.13 2.49
N PRO A 176 -3.58 1.23 1.52
CA PRO A 176 -4.56 0.69 0.57
C PRO A 176 -5.53 -0.32 1.19
N ILE A 177 -6.74 -0.39 0.63
CA ILE A 177 -7.70 -1.49 0.82
C ILE A 177 -7.97 -2.09 -0.56
N VAL A 178 -7.94 -3.42 -0.67
CA VAL A 178 -8.30 -4.12 -1.90
C VAL A 178 -9.52 -4.97 -1.65
N VAL A 179 -10.51 -4.89 -2.55
CA VAL A 179 -11.69 -5.74 -2.53
C VAL A 179 -11.63 -6.71 -3.69
N LEU A 180 -11.79 -8.00 -3.41
CA LEU A 180 -12.03 -9.06 -4.39
C LEU A 180 -13.54 -9.11 -4.66
N GLU A 181 -14.00 -8.46 -5.73
CA GLU A 181 -15.42 -8.23 -5.99
C GLU A 181 -16.22 -9.53 -6.15
N ASN A 182 -15.64 -10.55 -6.78
CA ASN A 182 -16.34 -11.82 -7.01
C ASN A 182 -16.56 -12.64 -5.73
N GLU A 183 -15.69 -12.48 -4.71
CA GLU A 183 -15.81 -13.19 -3.42
C GLU A 183 -16.25 -12.27 -2.27
N GLN A 184 -16.40 -10.97 -2.51
CA GLN A 184 -16.69 -9.95 -1.50
C GLN A 184 -15.71 -10.01 -0.31
N ILE A 185 -14.41 -10.22 -0.59
CA ILE A 185 -13.36 -10.27 0.43
C ILE A 185 -12.59 -8.95 0.44
N GLN A 186 -12.45 -8.36 1.62
CA GLN A 186 -11.59 -7.20 1.87
C GLN A 186 -10.18 -7.65 2.29
N LEU A 187 -9.16 -7.15 1.61
CA LEU A 187 -7.75 -7.29 1.95
C LEU A 187 -7.18 -5.94 2.41
N ASN A 188 -6.37 -5.98 3.45
CA ASN A 188 -5.85 -4.82 4.18
C ASN A 188 -4.33 -4.91 4.31
N ASP A 189 -3.67 -3.79 4.61
CA ASP A 189 -2.21 -3.67 4.66
C ASP A 189 -1.51 -3.96 3.32
N SER A 190 -0.69 -3.02 2.85
CA SER A 190 -0.05 -3.15 1.53
C SER A 190 0.79 -4.42 1.35
N SER A 191 1.49 -4.87 2.40
CA SER A 191 2.38 -6.05 2.31
C SER A 191 1.58 -7.35 2.39
N MET A 192 0.53 -7.37 3.21
CA MET A 192 -0.39 -8.51 3.27
C MET A 192 -1.19 -8.68 1.97
N ILE A 193 -1.69 -7.58 1.38
CA ILE A 193 -2.36 -7.60 0.06
C ILE A 193 -1.44 -8.25 -0.99
N ILE A 194 -0.18 -7.80 -1.06
CA ILE A 194 0.79 -8.35 -2.02
C ILE A 194 1.05 -9.84 -1.73
N SER A 195 1.30 -10.22 -0.47
CA SER A 195 1.60 -11.62 -0.11
C SER A 195 0.43 -12.57 -0.36
N SER A 196 -0.80 -12.13 -0.08
CA SER A 196 -1.99 -12.95 -0.26
C SER A 196 -2.28 -13.18 -1.75
N ILE A 197 -2.18 -12.15 -2.59
CA ILE A 197 -2.33 -12.32 -4.04
C ILE A 197 -1.19 -13.18 -4.60
N GLU A 198 0.07 -12.91 -4.22
CA GLU A 198 1.22 -13.69 -4.70
C GLU A 198 1.11 -15.17 -4.31
N SER A 199 0.68 -15.47 -3.09
CA SER A 199 0.50 -16.85 -2.64
C SER A 199 -0.60 -17.57 -3.44
N TYR A 200 -1.64 -16.84 -3.85
CA TYR A 200 -2.65 -17.38 -4.75
C TYR A 200 -2.08 -17.66 -6.15
N LEU A 201 -1.29 -16.74 -6.72
CA LEU A 201 -0.71 -16.92 -8.05
C LEU A 201 0.26 -18.10 -8.10
N ARG A 202 1.09 -18.26 -7.07
CA ARG A 202 2.01 -19.40 -6.98
C ARG A 202 1.29 -20.72 -6.82
N MET A 203 0.14 -20.70 -6.15
CA MET A 203 -0.64 -21.89 -5.83
C MET A 203 -2.14 -21.60 -5.88
N PRO A 204 -2.75 -21.68 -7.08
CA PRO A 204 -4.17 -21.40 -7.24
C PRO A 204 -5.02 -22.37 -6.40
N THR A 205 -5.86 -21.79 -5.54
CA THR A 205 -6.89 -22.51 -4.79
C THR A 205 -8.26 -22.31 -5.44
N LYS A 206 -9.24 -23.16 -5.09
CA LYS A 206 -10.62 -23.01 -5.59
C LYS A 206 -11.31 -21.71 -5.11
N THR A 207 -10.92 -21.20 -3.95
CA THR A 207 -11.53 -20.01 -3.31
C THR A 207 -10.45 -19.23 -2.57
N PHE A 208 -10.46 -17.90 -2.67
CA PHE A 208 -9.49 -17.04 -1.99
C PHE A 208 -9.70 -17.03 -0.46
N LYS A 209 -10.93 -17.31 0.00
CA LYS A 209 -11.31 -17.38 1.42
C LYS A 209 -10.43 -18.26 2.32
N ASN A 210 -9.94 -19.40 1.84
CA ASN A 210 -9.06 -20.25 2.68
C ASN A 210 -7.66 -19.64 2.83
N LEU A 211 -7.17 -18.99 1.77
CA LEU A 211 -5.88 -18.30 1.80
C LEU A 211 -5.94 -17.05 2.67
N SER A 212 -7.03 -16.28 2.62
CA SER A 212 -7.18 -15.06 3.42
C SER A 212 -7.13 -15.34 4.92
N LYS A 213 -7.57 -16.52 5.38
CA LYS A 213 -7.46 -16.95 6.78
C LYS A 213 -6.02 -16.98 7.29
N LEU A 214 -5.05 -17.30 6.44
CA LEU A 214 -3.63 -17.39 6.80
C LEU A 214 -3.00 -16.01 7.03
N TYR A 215 -3.68 -14.96 6.57
CA TYR A 215 -3.27 -13.56 6.66
C TYR A 215 -4.19 -12.74 7.58
N GLN A 216 -4.91 -13.38 8.50
CA GLN A 216 -5.77 -12.68 9.45
C GLN A 216 -4.96 -11.71 10.34
N SER A 217 -5.58 -10.57 10.66
CA SER A 217 -5.00 -9.62 11.61
C SER A 217 -5.21 -10.05 13.05
N ILE A 218 -4.20 -9.83 13.87
CA ILE A 218 -4.35 -9.67 15.31
C ILE A 218 -4.75 -8.23 15.56
N ILE A 219 -5.86 -8.04 16.29
CA ILE A 219 -6.40 -6.72 16.60
C ILE A 219 -6.08 -6.41 18.06
N GLU A 220 -5.39 -5.31 18.27
CA GLU A 220 -5.02 -4.81 19.58
C GLU A 220 -5.67 -3.45 19.83
N LYS A 221 -5.97 -3.15 21.09
CA LYS A 221 -6.49 -1.85 21.52
C LYS A 221 -5.39 -1.15 22.31
N ASP A 222 -5.03 0.06 21.91
CA ASP A 222 -4.08 0.88 22.68
C ASP A 222 -4.74 1.48 23.93
N ASP A 223 -3.92 2.00 24.85
CA ASP A 223 -4.36 2.65 26.10
C ASP A 223 -5.32 3.83 25.88
N LYS A 224 -5.40 4.34 24.64
CA LYS A 224 -6.26 5.46 24.23
C LYS A 224 -7.53 4.98 23.52
N GLY A 225 -7.75 3.68 23.47
CA GLY A 225 -8.92 3.03 22.87
C GLY A 225 -8.91 2.95 21.34
N LYS A 226 -7.78 3.24 20.69
CA LYS A 226 -7.62 3.12 19.25
C LYS A 226 -7.22 1.70 18.87
N LEU A 227 -7.85 1.18 17.81
CA LEU A 227 -7.51 -0.12 17.24
C LEU A 227 -6.21 -0.07 16.43
N SER A 228 -5.38 -1.08 16.65
CA SER A 228 -4.25 -1.43 15.80
C SER A 228 -4.46 -2.82 15.19
N PHE A 229 -4.29 -2.89 13.88
CA PHE A 229 -4.32 -4.13 13.11
C PHE A 229 -2.87 -4.54 12.84
N ASN A 230 -2.49 -5.72 13.34
CA ASN A 230 -1.20 -6.33 13.10
C ASN A 230 -1.38 -7.57 12.24
N TYR A 231 -0.55 -7.75 11.22
CA TYR A 231 -0.62 -8.87 10.28
C TYR A 231 0.70 -9.66 10.39
N PRO A 232 0.78 -10.69 11.27
CA PRO A 232 2.04 -11.39 11.56
C PRO A 232 2.67 -12.02 10.31
N ASN A 233 1.82 -12.57 9.43
CA ASN A 233 2.26 -13.29 8.24
C ASN A 233 2.41 -12.40 7.00
N LYS A 234 2.33 -11.06 7.12
CA LYS A 234 2.28 -10.15 5.96
C LYS A 234 3.46 -10.23 5.00
N TYR A 235 4.61 -10.76 5.40
CA TYR A 235 5.78 -10.97 4.52
C TYR A 235 6.06 -12.45 4.21
N PHE A 236 5.21 -13.35 4.69
CA PHE A 236 5.30 -14.78 4.40
C PHE A 236 4.46 -15.08 3.17
N LEU A 237 5.00 -15.91 2.28
CA LEU A 237 4.25 -16.49 1.18
C LEU A 237 3.92 -17.92 1.60
N VAL A 238 2.65 -18.29 1.52
CA VAL A 238 2.18 -19.55 2.07
C VAL A 238 2.14 -20.60 0.97
N GLU A 239 2.69 -21.77 1.26
CA GLU A 239 2.38 -23.01 0.54
C GLU A 239 1.23 -23.71 1.29
N PRO A 240 -0.02 -23.70 0.78
CA PRO A 240 -1.12 -24.39 1.44
C PRO A 240 -0.91 -25.91 1.49
N LEU A 241 -1.56 -26.53 2.48
CA LEU A 241 -1.64 -27.98 2.66
C LEU A 241 -2.16 -28.65 1.37
N LEU A 242 -1.62 -29.84 1.05
CA LEU A 242 -1.85 -30.59 -0.21
C LEU A 242 -3.33 -30.69 -0.65
N ASN A 243 -4.28 -30.71 0.29
CA ASN A 243 -5.70 -30.94 0.01
C ASN A 243 -6.44 -29.79 -0.70
N ASP A 244 -5.89 -28.56 -0.69
CA ASP A 244 -6.55 -27.37 -1.27
C ASP A 244 -6.02 -26.97 -2.66
N ARG A 245 -5.02 -27.70 -3.19
CA ARG A 245 -4.40 -27.40 -4.49
C ARG A 245 -5.33 -27.77 -5.64
N ILE A 246 -5.37 -26.93 -6.68
CA ILE A 246 -5.95 -27.32 -7.97
C ILE A 246 -4.94 -28.25 -8.67
N ASP A 247 -5.36 -29.49 -8.96
CA ASP A 247 -4.54 -30.47 -9.68
C ASP A 247 -4.49 -30.10 -11.18
N PRO A 248 -3.32 -29.69 -11.74
CA PRO A 248 -3.18 -29.30 -13.15
C PRO A 248 -3.59 -30.43 -14.11
N THR A 249 -3.49 -31.69 -13.66
CA THR A 249 -3.74 -32.88 -14.46
C THR A 249 -5.22 -33.07 -14.83
N LYS A 250 -6.15 -32.41 -14.12
CA LYS A 250 -7.60 -32.48 -14.40
C LYS A 250 -8.07 -31.52 -15.49
N GLN A 251 -7.31 -30.46 -15.81
CA GLN A 251 -7.72 -29.54 -16.89
C GLN A 251 -7.48 -30.13 -18.28
N VAL A 252 -6.43 -30.93 -18.45
CA VAL A 252 -6.12 -31.59 -19.74
C VAL A 252 -7.17 -32.64 -20.14
N GLN A 253 -7.81 -33.31 -19.18
CA GLN A 253 -8.86 -34.29 -19.47
C GLN A 253 -10.20 -33.62 -19.80
N THR A 254 -10.51 -32.46 -19.22
CA THR A 254 -11.80 -31.80 -19.42
C THR A 254 -11.89 -31.11 -20.80
N GLU A 255 -10.77 -30.66 -21.36
CA GLU A 255 -10.70 -30.11 -22.72
C GLU A 255 -10.67 -31.20 -23.80
N LYS A 256 -9.95 -32.32 -23.57
CA LYS A 256 -10.01 -33.48 -24.48
C LYS A 256 -11.41 -34.08 -24.55
N THR A 257 -12.08 -34.25 -23.41
CA THR A 257 -13.43 -34.82 -23.39
C THR A 257 -14.47 -33.89 -24.03
N LYS A 258 -14.24 -32.56 -24.09
CA LYS A 258 -15.13 -31.62 -24.80
C LYS A 258 -14.88 -31.58 -26.31
N HIS A 259 -13.63 -31.78 -26.76
CA HIS A 259 -13.35 -31.92 -28.19
C HIS A 259 -13.82 -33.27 -28.74
N ASP A 260 -13.67 -34.35 -27.96
CA ASP A 260 -14.08 -35.70 -28.38
C ASP A 260 -15.62 -35.92 -28.34
N ALA A 261 -16.36 -35.09 -27.60
CA ALA A 261 -17.82 -35.18 -27.46
C ALA A 261 -18.61 -34.41 -28.52
N ILE A 262 -17.96 -33.58 -29.34
CA ILE A 262 -18.63 -32.79 -30.40
C ILE A 262 -18.59 -33.55 -31.75
N ASP A 263 -17.61 -34.42 -31.98
CA ASP A 263 -17.44 -35.12 -33.26
C ASP A 263 -18.21 -36.45 -33.37
N ASN A 264 -18.84 -36.94 -32.31
CA ASN A 264 -19.55 -38.24 -32.31
C ASN A 264 -21.07 -38.11 -32.09
N LYS A 265 -21.74 -37.30 -32.89
CA LYS A 265 -23.21 -37.30 -32.96
C LYS A 265 -23.74 -37.32 -34.40
N ILE A 266 -23.44 -38.41 -35.10
CA ILE A 266 -24.26 -38.92 -36.21
C ILE A 266 -24.61 -40.38 -35.86
N GLN A 267 -25.91 -40.64 -35.69
CA GLN A 267 -26.56 -41.93 -35.40
C GLN A 267 -26.56 -42.86 -36.66
N PRO A 268 -27.00 -44.17 -36.65
CA PRO A 268 -28.01 -44.76 -35.73
C PRO A 268 -27.99 -46.29 -35.41
N ILE A 269 -28.85 -46.69 -34.45
CA ILE A 269 -29.64 -47.96 -34.29
C ILE A 269 -28.90 -49.32 -34.07
N GLU A 270 -29.12 -49.99 -32.92
CA GLU A 270 -29.99 -51.20 -32.71
C GLU A 270 -29.59 -52.10 -31.49
N ASN A 271 -30.62 -52.52 -30.74
CA ASN A 271 -30.84 -53.70 -29.84
C ASN A 271 -29.62 -54.53 -29.35
N THR A 272 -29.48 -54.93 -28.08
CA THR A 272 -30.25 -55.99 -27.36
C THR A 272 -29.67 -56.15 -25.94
N GLN A 273 -30.46 -56.65 -24.96
CA GLN A 273 -30.06 -56.92 -23.57
C GLN A 273 -29.49 -58.37 -23.34
N PRO A 274 -29.41 -58.94 -22.11
CA PRO A 274 -28.32 -58.82 -21.11
C PRO A 274 -27.84 -60.21 -20.60
N SER A 275 -26.84 -60.30 -19.69
CA SER A 275 -26.94 -61.13 -18.46
C SER A 275 -25.65 -61.33 -17.64
N LYS A 276 -25.86 -61.30 -16.31
CA LYS A 276 -25.35 -62.17 -15.22
C LYS A 276 -23.87 -62.11 -14.77
N SER A 277 -23.70 -61.41 -13.64
CA SER A 277 -23.21 -61.92 -12.34
C SER A 277 -22.29 -63.14 -12.33
N PHE A 278 -21.11 -63.00 -11.70
CA PHE A 278 -20.55 -64.06 -10.86
C PHE A 278 -19.66 -63.44 -9.76
N PHE A 279 -20.21 -63.36 -8.56
CA PHE A 279 -19.50 -63.03 -7.33
C PHE A 279 -18.46 -64.11 -6.99
N ALA A 280 -17.47 -63.69 -6.19
CA ALA A 280 -16.64 -64.51 -5.31
C ALA A 280 -15.41 -65.19 -5.92
N LYS A 281 -14.23 -64.73 -5.50
CA LYS A 281 -13.44 -65.52 -4.53
C LYS A 281 -12.41 -64.65 -3.82
N LEU A 282 -12.78 -64.36 -2.57
CA LEU A 282 -11.99 -63.73 -1.53
C LEU A 282 -11.22 -64.85 -0.80
N PHE A 283 -9.93 -64.61 -0.60
CA PHE A 283 -8.98 -65.26 0.33
C PHE A 283 -8.41 -66.67 0.03
N SER A 284 -7.09 -66.69 -0.22
CA SER A 284 -6.18 -67.68 0.37
C SER A 284 -4.83 -67.04 0.72
N LYS A 285 -4.50 -67.07 2.03
CA LYS A 285 -3.19 -66.80 2.65
C LYS A 285 -2.13 -67.82 2.18
N SER A 286 -0.87 -67.40 2.07
CA SER A 286 0.27 -68.06 2.73
C SER A 286 1.57 -67.28 2.51
N LYS A 287 2.55 -67.54 3.38
CA LYS A 287 3.70 -66.72 3.78
C LYS A 287 5.02 -67.40 3.29
N PRO A 288 6.23 -67.03 3.74
CA PRO A 288 7.41 -66.69 2.92
C PRO A 288 8.49 -67.80 2.84
N ASN A 289 9.53 -67.64 2.00
CA ASN A 289 10.95 -67.73 2.39
C ASN A 289 11.94 -67.70 1.21
N ASN A 290 13.05 -66.99 1.46
CA ASN A 290 14.44 -67.11 1.01
C ASN A 290 14.79 -67.87 -0.27
N GLU A 291 15.58 -67.21 -1.13
CA GLU A 291 16.95 -67.67 -1.42
C GLU A 291 17.83 -66.54 -1.98
N GLN A 292 19.10 -66.57 -1.57
CA GLN A 292 20.16 -65.65 -1.94
C GLN A 292 20.66 -65.96 -3.36
N GLY A 293 20.66 -64.94 -4.23
CA GLY A 293 21.40 -64.94 -5.48
C GLY A 293 22.28 -63.70 -5.53
N LEU A 294 23.57 -63.87 -5.27
CA LEU A 294 24.60 -62.86 -5.52
C LEU A 294 24.70 -62.63 -7.03
N ILE A 295 24.34 -61.44 -7.49
CA ILE A 295 24.86 -60.87 -8.74
C ILE A 295 25.25 -59.42 -8.45
N ASN A 296 26.56 -59.20 -8.56
CA ASN A 296 27.20 -57.89 -8.49
C ASN A 296 26.69 -57.03 -9.65
N ILE A 297 26.01 -55.91 -9.38
CA ILE A 297 25.80 -54.84 -10.36
C ILE A 297 26.09 -53.51 -9.68
N GLY A 298 27.21 -52.92 -10.09
CA GLY A 298 27.40 -51.48 -10.28
C GLY A 298 26.91 -50.56 -9.17
N SER A 299 27.82 -50.25 -8.25
CA SER A 299 27.82 -48.96 -7.57
C SER A 299 27.98 -47.85 -8.59
N GLU A 300 26.89 -47.24 -9.08
CA GLU A 300 26.91 -45.92 -9.68
C GLU A 300 25.50 -45.33 -9.83
N ASN A 301 25.36 -44.06 -9.42
CA ASN A 301 24.26 -43.13 -9.71
C ASN A 301 23.02 -43.06 -8.80
N VAL A 302 23.19 -42.96 -7.47
CA VAL A 302 22.09 -42.51 -6.57
C VAL A 302 22.42 -41.21 -5.79
N THR A 303 23.66 -40.72 -5.79
CA THR A 303 24.06 -39.60 -4.91
C THR A 303 23.90 -38.19 -5.52
N ASN A 304 23.72 -38.06 -6.84
CA ASN A 304 23.69 -36.74 -7.48
C ASN A 304 22.31 -36.05 -7.40
N ASN A 305 21.20 -36.77 -7.55
CA ASN A 305 19.86 -36.16 -7.60
C ASN A 305 19.35 -35.63 -6.24
N GLU A 306 19.69 -36.29 -5.13
CA GLU A 306 19.36 -35.79 -3.79
C GLU A 306 20.18 -34.56 -3.40
N THR A 307 21.44 -34.51 -3.80
CA THR A 307 22.33 -33.39 -3.49
C THR A 307 21.93 -32.16 -4.29
N THR A 308 21.63 -32.32 -5.59
CA THR A 308 21.15 -31.22 -6.44
C THR A 308 19.79 -30.67 -6.00
N SER A 309 18.85 -31.53 -5.59
CA SER A 309 17.52 -31.10 -5.09
C SER A 309 17.58 -30.43 -3.71
N LYS A 310 18.43 -30.93 -2.80
CA LYS A 310 18.70 -30.28 -1.51
C LYS A 310 19.37 -28.91 -1.71
N THR A 311 20.37 -28.81 -2.59
CA THR A 311 21.04 -27.53 -2.89
C THR A 311 20.09 -26.53 -3.56
N SER A 312 19.22 -26.95 -4.49
CA SER A 312 18.24 -26.05 -5.11
C SER A 312 17.17 -25.56 -4.13
N TYR A 313 16.70 -26.43 -3.22
CA TYR A 313 15.75 -26.06 -2.16
C TYR A 313 16.35 -25.10 -1.13
N ILE A 314 17.61 -25.33 -0.72
CA ILE A 314 18.31 -24.42 0.19
C ILE A 314 18.49 -23.05 -0.47
N LYS A 315 18.85 -23.01 -1.76
CA LYS A 315 19.01 -21.77 -2.52
C LYS A 315 17.69 -20.98 -2.65
N SER A 316 16.56 -21.66 -2.90
CA SER A 316 15.25 -20.99 -2.95
C SER A 316 14.81 -20.48 -1.58
N SER A 317 15.05 -21.25 -0.51
CA SER A 317 14.74 -20.86 0.87
C SER A 317 15.50 -19.60 1.29
N GLU A 318 16.80 -19.51 0.99
CA GLU A 318 17.59 -18.31 1.27
C GLU A 318 17.13 -17.10 0.45
N GLN A 319 16.73 -17.30 -0.81
CA GLN A 319 16.17 -16.23 -1.63
C GLN A 319 14.86 -15.68 -1.05
N TYR A 320 13.97 -16.54 -0.53
CA TYR A 320 12.74 -16.11 0.12
C TYR A 320 12.98 -15.40 1.45
N LYS A 321 13.95 -15.85 2.25
CA LYS A 321 14.36 -15.15 3.48
C LYS A 321 14.91 -13.77 3.16
N LEU A 322 15.77 -13.66 2.16
CA LEU A 322 16.33 -12.39 1.71
C LEU A 322 15.24 -11.44 1.22
N GLU A 323 14.34 -11.90 0.34
CA GLU A 323 13.20 -11.11 -0.12
C GLU A 323 12.38 -10.59 1.07
N ARG A 324 12.06 -11.47 2.03
CA ARG A 324 11.30 -11.11 3.24
C ARG A 324 11.98 -10.00 4.04
N GLN A 325 13.27 -10.15 4.31
CA GLN A 325 14.05 -9.15 5.06
C GLN A 325 13.98 -7.77 4.38
N TRP A 326 14.11 -7.73 3.06
CA TRP A 326 14.05 -6.48 2.32
C TRP A 326 12.64 -5.89 2.26
N ARG A 327 11.59 -6.71 2.17
CA ARG A 327 10.20 -6.24 2.26
C ARG A 327 9.92 -5.61 3.63
N GLU A 328 10.43 -6.21 4.70
CA GLU A 328 10.33 -5.66 6.05
C GLU A 328 11.13 -4.37 6.20
N TRP A 329 12.36 -4.34 5.70
CA TRP A 329 13.22 -3.14 5.67
C TRP A 329 12.56 -1.96 4.97
N VAL A 330 11.83 -2.20 3.87
CA VAL A 330 11.09 -1.14 3.17
C VAL A 330 10.07 -0.46 4.10
N ASP A 331 9.26 -1.27 4.81
CA ASP A 331 8.16 -0.77 5.63
C ASP A 331 8.62 -0.19 6.97
N THR A 332 9.73 -0.69 7.53
CA THR A 332 10.23 -0.36 8.87
C THR A 332 11.34 0.68 8.88
N LYS A 333 12.09 0.83 7.79
CA LYS A 333 13.22 1.75 7.71
C LYS A 333 13.07 2.71 6.53
N PHE A 334 12.98 2.20 5.31
CA PHE A 334 13.09 3.03 4.12
C PHE A 334 11.98 4.08 4.02
N VAL A 335 10.71 3.66 4.19
CA VAL A 335 9.55 4.55 4.07
C VAL A 335 9.60 5.72 5.06
N HIS A 336 10.26 5.55 6.21
CA HIS A 336 10.38 6.56 7.25
C HIS A 336 11.36 7.68 6.89
N THR A 337 12.19 7.49 5.86
CA THR A 337 13.08 8.53 5.33
C THR A 337 12.38 9.48 4.36
N LEU A 338 11.29 9.07 3.71
CA LEU A 338 10.62 9.84 2.65
C LEU A 338 10.02 11.15 3.17
N SER A 339 9.12 11.09 4.16
CA SER A 339 8.40 12.28 4.65
C SER A 339 9.35 13.38 5.15
N PRO A 340 10.36 13.09 5.98
CA PRO A 340 11.36 14.09 6.37
C PRO A 340 12.12 14.71 5.19
N ASN A 341 12.32 13.95 4.10
CA ASN A 341 13.02 14.42 2.92
C ASN A 341 12.16 15.32 2.03
N ILE A 342 10.92 14.96 1.72
CA ILE A 342 10.05 15.76 0.83
C ILE A 342 9.52 17.03 1.51
N TYR A 343 9.50 17.08 2.84
CA TYR A 343 9.03 18.21 3.64
C TYR A 343 10.15 18.95 4.40
N CYS A 344 11.41 18.84 3.95
CA CYS A 344 12.58 19.35 4.68
C CYS A 344 12.57 20.88 4.85
N THR A 345 12.17 21.62 3.83
CA THR A 345 12.00 23.09 3.87
C THR A 345 10.55 23.46 3.60
N LEU A 346 10.13 24.66 4.00
CA LEU A 346 8.76 25.11 3.71
C LEU A 346 8.49 25.19 2.20
N LYS A 347 9.48 25.63 1.42
CA LYS A 347 9.41 25.66 -0.05
C LYS A 347 9.23 24.26 -0.63
N GLN A 348 10.05 23.30 -0.22
CA GLN A 348 9.94 21.90 -0.66
C GLN A 348 8.61 21.28 -0.25
N SER A 349 8.14 21.59 0.96
CA SER A 349 6.86 21.11 1.44
C SER A 349 5.71 21.63 0.59
N LEU A 350 5.70 22.93 0.27
CA LEU A 350 4.71 23.52 -0.61
C LEU A 350 4.76 22.92 -2.02
N ASN A 351 5.95 22.78 -2.60
CA ASN A 351 6.13 22.14 -3.91
C ASN A 351 5.62 20.69 -3.92
N THR A 352 5.86 19.94 -2.84
CA THR A 352 5.35 18.58 -2.67
C THR A 352 3.83 18.54 -2.63
N PHE A 353 3.18 19.44 -1.89
CA PHE A 353 1.71 19.52 -1.86
C PHE A 353 1.10 19.97 -3.19
N LEU A 354 1.77 20.87 -3.91
CA LEU A 354 1.38 21.26 -5.27
C LEU A 354 1.48 20.06 -6.23
N TRP A 355 2.55 19.28 -6.13
CA TRP A 355 2.68 18.04 -6.89
C TRP A 355 1.60 17.02 -6.51
N PHE A 356 1.33 16.79 -5.21
CA PHE A 356 0.25 15.89 -4.77
C PHE A 356 -1.11 16.31 -5.30
N SER A 357 -1.38 17.62 -5.25
CA SER A 357 -2.61 18.17 -5.78
C SER A 357 -2.76 17.94 -7.29
N LYS A 358 -1.66 18.00 -8.04
CA LYS A 358 -1.66 17.73 -9.48
C LYS A 358 -1.77 16.23 -9.76
N ALA A 359 -0.98 15.41 -9.07
CA ALA A 359 -0.94 13.97 -9.28
C ALA A 359 -2.26 13.28 -8.89
N GLY A 360 -2.92 13.74 -7.84
CA GLY A 360 -4.21 13.20 -7.38
C GLY A 360 -5.44 13.88 -7.96
N ASP A 361 -5.28 14.73 -8.99
CA ASP A 361 -6.39 15.46 -9.61
C ASP A 361 -7.31 16.14 -8.60
N TRP A 362 -6.72 16.71 -7.53
CA TRP A 362 -7.47 17.30 -6.42
C TRP A 362 -8.35 18.48 -6.84
N GLU A 363 -8.12 19.04 -8.02
CA GLU A 363 -8.98 20.04 -8.64
C GLU A 363 -10.39 19.53 -8.91
N GLN A 364 -10.52 18.25 -9.25
CA GLN A 364 -11.79 17.59 -9.55
C GLN A 364 -12.45 17.04 -8.28
N ILE A 365 -11.64 16.68 -7.28
CA ILE A 365 -12.10 16.04 -6.04
C ILE A 365 -12.51 17.08 -4.99
N PHE A 366 -11.78 18.20 -4.88
CA PHE A 366 -11.96 19.19 -3.82
C PHE A 366 -12.40 20.55 -4.38
N PRO A 367 -13.36 21.24 -3.71
CA PRO A 367 -13.61 22.65 -3.98
C PRO A 367 -12.31 23.47 -3.84
N TRP A 368 -12.16 24.49 -4.70
CA TRP A 368 -10.94 25.29 -4.81
C TRP A 368 -10.40 25.80 -3.47
N TYR A 369 -11.27 26.21 -2.54
CA TYR A 369 -10.88 26.72 -1.23
C TYR A 369 -10.42 25.61 -0.27
N GLN A 370 -11.03 24.42 -0.32
CA GLN A 370 -10.58 23.27 0.47
C GLN A 370 -9.21 22.81 -0.01
N ARG A 371 -9.05 22.69 -1.34
CA ARG A 371 -7.76 22.40 -1.98
C ARG A 371 -6.70 23.39 -1.55
N TRP A 372 -7.00 24.70 -1.57
CA TRP A 372 -6.09 25.75 -1.12
C TRP A 372 -5.68 25.53 0.35
N ILE A 373 -6.64 25.31 1.25
CA ILE A 373 -6.34 25.04 2.67
C ILE A 373 -5.45 23.79 2.81
N ILE A 374 -5.78 22.68 2.14
CA ILE A 374 -5.01 21.43 2.21
C ILE A 374 -3.57 21.66 1.73
N VAL A 375 -3.37 22.39 0.62
CA VAL A 375 -2.04 22.65 0.07
C VAL A 375 -1.21 23.54 1.00
N TYR A 376 -1.71 24.73 1.35
CA TYR A 376 -0.90 25.72 2.07
C TYR A 376 -0.79 25.42 3.57
N VAL A 377 -1.90 25.07 4.23
CA VAL A 377 -1.87 24.72 5.66
C VAL A 377 -1.23 23.34 5.85
N GLY A 378 -1.52 22.39 4.96
CA GLY A 378 -0.89 21.06 4.99
C GLY A 378 0.62 21.14 4.87
N ALA A 379 1.15 21.99 3.98
CA ALA A 379 2.60 22.19 3.84
C ALA A 379 3.27 22.67 5.13
N ILE A 380 2.65 23.60 5.87
CA ILE A 380 3.16 24.09 7.15
C ILE A 380 3.12 22.98 8.21
N VAL A 381 1.98 22.28 8.33
CA VAL A 381 1.82 21.18 9.29
C VAL A 381 2.82 20.06 9.02
N MET A 382 2.98 19.66 7.76
CA MET A 382 3.90 18.59 7.39
C MET A 382 5.36 18.96 7.59
N ARG A 383 5.74 20.24 7.48
CA ARG A 383 7.08 20.70 7.85
C ARG A 383 7.39 20.51 9.34
N VAL A 384 6.39 20.70 10.21
CA VAL A 384 6.53 20.45 11.66
C VAL A 384 6.54 18.95 11.95
N VAL A 385 5.66 18.19 11.30
CA VAL A 385 5.62 16.72 11.42
C VAL A 385 6.94 16.10 10.96
N ALA A 386 7.52 16.60 9.86
CA ALA A 386 8.80 16.14 9.33
C ALA A 386 9.95 16.23 10.35
N GLU A 387 10.05 17.32 11.11
CA GLU A 387 11.05 17.45 12.19
C GLU A 387 10.80 16.47 13.33
N ARG A 388 9.53 16.25 13.68
CA ARG A 388 9.16 15.25 14.70
C ARG A 388 9.52 13.85 14.24
N LEU A 389 9.26 13.52 12.98
CA LEU A 389 9.61 12.22 12.40
C LEU A 389 11.12 12.04 12.27
N LYS A 390 11.85 13.10 11.88
CA LYS A 390 13.31 13.11 11.87
C LYS A 390 13.88 12.72 13.23
N LYS A 391 13.37 13.33 14.32
CA LYS A 391 13.76 12.97 15.70
C LYS A 391 13.29 11.57 16.10
N LYS A 392 12.04 11.21 15.81
CA LYS A 392 11.46 9.91 16.19
C LYS A 392 12.21 8.73 15.58
N TYR A 393 12.66 8.85 14.33
CA TYR A 393 13.36 7.80 13.61
C TYR A 393 14.89 7.97 13.63
N ASN A 394 15.41 8.84 14.49
CA ASN A 394 16.84 9.09 14.65
C ASN A 394 17.57 9.32 13.30
N LEU A 395 16.97 10.12 12.41
CA LEU A 395 17.57 10.43 11.12
C LEU A 395 18.73 11.44 11.29
N ASN A 396 19.66 11.42 10.33
CA ASN A 396 20.78 12.34 10.29
C ASN A 396 20.33 13.81 10.31
N ASN A 397 21.21 14.69 10.79
CA ASN A 397 20.96 16.13 10.80
C ASN A 397 20.61 16.65 9.39
N ASN A 398 21.36 16.18 8.39
CA ASN A 398 20.96 16.30 6.99
C ASN A 398 20.12 15.06 6.60
N VAL A 399 18.81 15.26 6.45
CA VAL A 399 17.87 14.18 6.12
C VAL A 399 18.13 13.53 4.76
N ARG A 400 18.79 14.24 3.83
CA ARG A 400 19.19 13.70 2.52
C ARG A 400 20.21 12.59 2.67
N LEU A 401 21.14 12.71 3.62
CA LEU A 401 22.15 11.67 3.87
C LEU A 401 21.49 10.34 4.26
N SER A 402 20.48 10.37 5.14
CA SER A 402 19.76 9.15 5.52
C SER A 402 19.01 8.50 4.34
N LEU A 403 18.51 9.32 3.39
CA LEU A 403 17.90 8.81 2.16
C LEU A 403 18.95 8.17 1.25
N TYR A 404 20.12 8.81 1.09
CA TYR A 404 21.23 8.31 0.28
C TYR A 404 21.83 7.03 0.86
N GLU A 405 21.98 6.95 2.17
CA GLU A 405 22.43 5.75 2.89
C GLU A 405 21.50 4.58 2.61
N CYS A 406 20.17 4.76 2.74
CA CYS A 406 19.21 3.71 2.43
C CYS A 406 19.25 3.28 0.95
N ALA A 407 19.40 4.24 0.03
CA ALA A 407 19.50 3.93 -1.39
C ALA A 407 20.80 3.18 -1.74
N ASN A 408 21.93 3.56 -1.14
CA ASN A 408 23.20 2.88 -1.32
C ASN A 408 23.19 1.49 -0.66
N GLU A 409 22.54 1.33 0.49
CA GLU A 409 22.30 0.04 1.16
C GLU A 409 21.52 -0.91 0.24
N TRP A 410 20.45 -0.41 -0.41
CA TRP A 410 19.68 -1.15 -1.39
C TRP A 410 20.50 -1.53 -2.63
N VAL A 411 21.19 -0.57 -3.25
CA VAL A 411 22.02 -0.83 -4.43
C VAL A 411 23.12 -1.85 -4.13
N LYS A 412 23.73 -1.78 -2.95
CA LYS A 412 24.72 -2.77 -2.48
C LYS A 412 24.11 -4.17 -2.37
N ALA A 413 22.86 -4.27 -1.92
CA ALA A 413 22.16 -5.55 -1.77
C ALA A 413 21.78 -6.18 -3.12
N VAL A 414 21.40 -5.36 -4.10
CA VAL A 414 21.19 -5.80 -5.49
C VAL A 414 22.51 -6.28 -6.09
N GLY A 415 23.62 -5.56 -5.83
CA GLY A 415 24.96 -5.92 -6.28
C GLY A 415 25.06 -5.88 -7.81
N ASN A 416 25.65 -6.91 -8.40
CA ASN A 416 25.86 -7.01 -9.85
C ASN A 416 24.66 -7.61 -10.62
N LYS A 417 23.55 -7.87 -9.93
CA LYS A 417 22.33 -8.41 -10.54
C LYS A 417 21.49 -7.27 -11.14
N ASP A 418 20.62 -7.59 -12.09
CA ASP A 418 19.68 -6.60 -12.63
C ASP A 418 18.70 -6.15 -11.56
N PHE A 419 18.22 -7.10 -10.76
CA PHE A 419 17.30 -6.93 -9.64
C PHE A 419 17.74 -7.76 -8.44
N LEU A 420 17.20 -7.48 -7.24
CA LEU A 420 17.45 -8.34 -6.08
C LEU A 420 17.02 -9.79 -6.37
N GLY A 421 15.91 -9.95 -7.10
CA GLY A 421 15.37 -11.22 -7.61
C GLY A 421 16.23 -11.95 -8.64
N GLY A 422 17.29 -11.34 -9.16
CA GLY A 422 18.12 -11.89 -10.24
C GLY A 422 17.83 -11.22 -11.58
N SER A 423 17.38 -11.99 -12.57
CA SER A 423 17.04 -11.50 -13.92
C SER A 423 15.66 -10.84 -14.00
N GLU A 424 14.75 -11.23 -13.12
CA GLU A 424 13.42 -10.62 -12.96
C GLU A 424 13.29 -10.04 -11.54
N PRO A 425 12.53 -8.95 -11.36
CA PRO A 425 12.32 -8.38 -10.05
C PRO A 425 11.44 -9.27 -9.18
N ASN A 426 11.78 -9.32 -7.89
CA ASN A 426 11.01 -10.03 -6.89
C ASN A 426 10.11 -9.05 -6.10
N LEU A 427 9.41 -9.54 -5.05
CA LEU A 427 8.50 -8.68 -4.29
C LEU A 427 9.23 -7.55 -3.53
N ALA A 428 10.49 -7.73 -3.16
CA ALA A 428 11.28 -6.70 -2.52
C ALA A 428 11.65 -5.59 -3.52
N ASP A 429 12.05 -5.94 -4.74
CA ASP A 429 12.28 -4.98 -5.81
C ASP A 429 11.03 -4.13 -6.09
N LEU A 430 9.88 -4.78 -6.23
CA LEU A 430 8.58 -4.12 -6.44
C LEU A 430 8.21 -3.19 -5.28
N ASN A 431 8.49 -3.60 -4.05
CA ASN A 431 8.23 -2.79 -2.86
C ASN A 431 9.09 -1.52 -2.81
N VAL A 432 10.41 -1.64 -3.04
CA VAL A 432 11.31 -0.47 -3.07
C VAL A 432 10.92 0.47 -4.21
N TYR A 433 10.64 -0.08 -5.40
CA TYR A 433 10.24 0.70 -6.57
C TYR A 433 8.92 1.44 -6.31
N GLY A 434 7.92 0.76 -5.76
CA GLY A 434 6.64 1.37 -5.40
C GLY A 434 6.80 2.51 -4.40
N VAL A 435 7.61 2.32 -3.35
CA VAL A 435 7.86 3.38 -2.36
C VAL A 435 8.55 4.60 -3.00
N LEU A 436 9.55 4.39 -3.86
CA LEU A 436 10.23 5.50 -4.56
C LEU A 436 9.33 6.25 -5.54
N THR A 437 8.46 5.53 -6.25
CA THR A 437 7.51 6.11 -7.21
C THR A 437 6.58 7.13 -6.53
N ALA A 438 6.28 6.94 -5.24
CA ALA A 438 5.45 7.86 -4.46
C ALA A 438 6.04 9.27 -4.32
N ILE A 439 7.35 9.44 -4.54
CA ILE A 439 8.03 10.74 -4.46
C ILE A 439 8.63 11.17 -5.80
N GLN A 440 8.34 10.47 -6.91
CA GLN A 440 8.99 10.67 -8.20
C GLN A 440 8.95 12.12 -8.72
N GLY A 441 7.85 12.83 -8.47
CA GLY A 441 7.70 14.23 -8.87
C GLY A 441 8.26 15.26 -7.89
N CYS A 442 8.86 14.82 -6.79
CA CYS A 442 9.42 15.71 -5.77
C CYS A 442 10.91 15.98 -6.01
N GLU A 443 11.40 17.13 -5.55
CA GLU A 443 12.83 17.50 -5.60
C GLU A 443 13.73 16.44 -4.95
N ALA A 444 13.29 15.85 -3.84
CA ALA A 444 14.05 14.82 -3.12
C ALA A 444 14.34 13.56 -3.97
N PHE A 445 13.48 13.24 -4.93
CA PHE A 445 13.70 12.11 -5.82
C PHE A 445 14.77 12.44 -6.86
N GLN A 446 14.73 13.64 -7.44
CA GLN A 446 15.76 14.10 -8.38
C GLN A 446 17.13 14.19 -7.70
N ASP A 447 17.17 14.73 -6.47
CA ASP A 447 18.37 14.75 -5.64
C ASP A 447 18.92 13.33 -5.41
N LEU A 448 18.03 12.37 -5.08
CA LEU A 448 18.40 10.98 -4.86
C LEU A 448 18.99 10.32 -6.12
N MET A 449 18.39 10.54 -7.29
CA MET A 449 18.88 10.00 -8.55
C MET A 449 20.26 10.56 -8.92
N ASN A 450 20.49 11.84 -8.67
CA ASN A 450 21.76 12.50 -9.00
C ASN A 450 22.91 12.16 -8.03
N ASN A 451 22.61 11.84 -6.77
CA ASN A 451 23.63 11.67 -5.72
C ASN A 451 23.85 10.20 -5.31
N THR A 452 23.18 9.25 -5.96
CA THR A 452 23.34 7.82 -5.68
C THR A 452 23.37 7.00 -6.97
N LYS A 453 23.76 5.73 -6.87
CA LYS A 453 23.79 4.81 -8.02
C LYS A 453 22.48 4.04 -8.20
N ILE A 454 21.37 4.53 -7.65
CA ILE A 454 20.08 3.82 -7.70
C ILE A 454 19.34 3.97 -9.03
N GLN A 455 19.64 5.04 -9.79
CA GLN A 455 18.92 5.38 -11.01
C GLN A 455 18.90 4.25 -12.06
N PRO A 456 20.01 3.55 -12.39
CA PRO A 456 19.96 2.48 -13.38
C PRO A 456 19.02 1.33 -12.97
N TRP A 457 18.99 0.97 -11.69
CA TRP A 457 18.06 -0.04 -11.19
C TRP A 457 16.61 0.47 -11.24
N PHE A 458 16.38 1.74 -10.89
CA PHE A 458 15.05 2.33 -10.93
C PHE A 458 14.47 2.37 -12.35
N GLU A 459 15.26 2.74 -13.36
CA GLU A 459 14.83 2.75 -14.75
C GLU A 459 14.56 1.33 -15.29
N ARG A 460 15.38 0.34 -14.91
CA ARG A 460 15.08 -1.07 -15.23
C ARG A 460 13.76 -1.53 -14.62
N MET A 461 13.49 -1.15 -13.36
CA MET A 461 12.22 -1.44 -12.71
C MET A 461 11.05 -0.75 -13.40
N LYS A 462 11.22 0.53 -13.74
CA LYS A 462 10.21 1.32 -14.45
C LYS A 462 9.81 0.65 -15.76
N HIS A 463 10.79 0.21 -16.55
CA HIS A 463 10.56 -0.52 -17.79
C HIS A 463 9.85 -1.87 -17.59
N LYS A 464 10.06 -2.56 -16.47
CA LYS A 464 9.39 -3.84 -16.17
C LYS A 464 7.96 -3.66 -15.63
N VAL A 465 7.66 -2.54 -14.99
CA VAL A 465 6.42 -2.32 -14.22
C VAL A 465 5.44 -1.42 -14.94
N GLU A 466 5.89 -0.33 -15.57
CA GLU A 466 4.97 0.60 -16.22
C GLU A 466 4.33 -0.04 -17.45
N PRO A 467 3.00 0.07 -17.64
CA PRO A 467 2.36 -0.40 -18.85
C PRO A 467 2.95 0.36 -20.05
N HIS A 468 3.46 -0.36 -21.03
CA HIS A 468 3.68 0.23 -22.35
C HIS A 468 2.30 0.40 -22.96
N TYR A 469 1.75 1.61 -22.88
CA TYR A 469 0.54 2.01 -23.59
C TYR A 469 0.84 2.26 -25.06
#